data_AF-A0A6J8ARP6-F1
#
_entry.id   AF-A0A6J8ARP6-F1
#
_cell.length_a   1.000
_cell.length_b   1.000
_cell.length_c   1.000
_cell.angle_alpha   90.00
_cell.angle_beta   90.00
_cell.angle_gamma   90.00
#
_symmetry.space_group_name_H-M   'P 1'
#
loop_
_entity.id
_entity.type
_entity.pdbx_description
1 polymer ?
#
loop_
_entity_poly.entity_id
_entity_poly.type
_entity_poly.pdbx_seq_one_letter_code
_entity_poly.pdbx_strand_id
1 'polypeptide(L)'
;MGIMAAVTPGSFGTKPIPRIDVTSEQIALLAKINISYYKPSESNRMASCVYSNLRKMNYKDVDCSFTINLLWKVSWSLCSPMPGWSGYMQMVQEGTYPGKSSFVFLPMIDLNPSDLSCIYSTLTFICKEAHRYQKPPVVTFDQPLYWKALCIVINEKTESYLKQIVLRLGGFHTEMSFLGSISRLMAGSGLHEVLETVYASNGVNHMLSGKAVSRAVRGFMMVKTHFIYFS
;
A
#
# COMPACT_ATOMS: atom_id res chain seq x y z
N MET A 1 9.60 3.36 14.96
CA MET A 1 8.97 2.99 13.66
C MET A 1 8.40 1.58 13.72
N GLY A 2 7.12 1.44 13.41
CA GLY A 2 6.45 0.13 13.31
C GLY A 2 6.67 -0.50 11.93
N ILE A 3 6.81 -1.83 11.91
CA ILE A 3 7.04 -2.60 10.68
C ILE A 3 5.99 -3.72 10.66
N MET A 4 5.32 -3.89 9.52
CA MET A 4 4.36 -4.96 9.29
C MET A 4 4.77 -5.75 8.05
N ALA A 5 4.81 -7.06 8.17
CA ALA A 5 5.13 -7.98 7.08
C ALA A 5 3.90 -8.77 6.65
N ALA A 6 3.70 -8.89 5.34
CA ALA A 6 2.78 -9.84 4.74
C ALA A 6 3.59 -11.04 4.22
N VAL A 7 3.26 -12.25 4.68
CA VAL A 7 3.96 -13.49 4.32
C VAL A 7 3.02 -14.42 3.58
N THR A 8 3.46 -14.97 2.45
CA THR A 8 2.68 -15.88 1.59
C THR A 8 3.54 -17.07 1.15
N PRO A 9 3.09 -18.34 1.33
CA PRO A 9 1.91 -18.75 2.10
C PRO A 9 1.99 -18.29 3.56
N GLY A 10 0.83 -17.97 4.16
CA GLY A 10 0.77 -17.52 5.53
C GLY A 10 1.21 -18.60 6.51
N SER A 11 1.94 -18.20 7.55
CA SER A 11 2.28 -19.06 8.68
C SER A 11 1.21 -18.93 9.76
N PHE A 12 0.44 -19.99 9.96
CA PHE A 12 -0.57 -20.05 11.02
C PHE A 12 -0.01 -20.87 12.19
N GLY A 13 0.19 -20.21 13.33
CA GLY A 13 0.43 -20.92 14.58
C GLY A 13 -0.84 -21.64 15.00
N THR A 14 -0.77 -22.95 15.25
CA THR A 14 -1.90 -23.75 15.79
C THR A 14 -2.10 -23.54 17.29
N LYS A 15 -1.14 -22.91 17.97
CA LYS A 15 -1.19 -22.71 19.42
C LYS A 15 -2.01 -21.46 19.76
N PRO A 16 -2.97 -21.55 20.70
CA PRO A 16 -3.68 -20.36 21.17
C PRO A 16 -2.67 -19.37 21.75
N ILE A 17 -2.75 -18.11 21.31
CA ILE A 17 -1.88 -17.04 21.83
C ILE A 17 -2.41 -16.67 23.22
N PRO A 18 -1.67 -16.97 24.30
CA PRO A 18 -2.11 -16.61 25.64
C PRO A 18 -2.16 -15.10 25.77
N ARG A 19 -3.22 -14.57 26.38
CA ARG A 19 -3.24 -13.18 26.82
C ARG A 19 -2.36 -13.11 28.06
N ILE A 20 -1.28 -12.36 27.96
CA ILE A 20 -0.32 -12.13 29.04
C ILE A 20 -0.37 -10.63 29.34
N ASP A 21 -0.48 -10.26 30.61
CA ASP A 21 -0.25 -8.87 31.03
C ASP A 21 1.25 -8.63 31.03
N VAL A 22 1.72 -7.93 30.00
CA VAL A 22 3.13 -7.61 29.79
C VAL A 22 3.30 -6.10 29.93
N THR A 23 4.30 -5.65 30.67
CA THR A 23 4.60 -4.21 30.75
C THR A 23 5.26 -3.73 29.45
N SER A 24 5.08 -2.45 29.12
CA SER A 24 5.68 -1.83 27.93
C SER A 24 7.20 -2.01 27.88
N GLU A 25 7.85 -1.99 29.04
CA GLU A 25 9.29 -2.16 29.21
C GLU A 25 9.76 -3.59 28.87
N GLN A 26 8.99 -4.61 29.26
CA GLN A 26 9.27 -6.01 28.93
C GLN A 26 9.13 -6.27 27.43
N ILE A 27 8.12 -5.68 26.78
CA ILE A 27 7.95 -5.74 25.32
C ILE A 27 9.13 -5.06 24.61
N ALA A 28 9.55 -3.89 25.10
CA ALA A 28 10.70 -3.16 24.57
C ALA A 28 12.03 -3.92 24.74
N LEU A 29 12.17 -4.77 25.75
CA LEU A 29 13.35 -5.62 25.95
C LEU A 29 13.38 -6.84 25.01
N LEU A 30 12.22 -7.45 24.72
CA LEU A 30 12.11 -8.65 23.89
C LEU A 30 12.31 -8.39 22.38
N ALA A 31 11.89 -7.23 21.90
CA ALA A 31 11.79 -6.93 20.47
C ALA A 31 12.76 -5.82 20.04
N LYS A 32 14.06 -5.96 20.33
CA LYS A 32 15.06 -4.96 19.95
C LYS A 32 15.66 -5.23 18.57
N ILE A 33 15.51 -4.27 17.67
CA ILE A 33 16.32 -4.17 16.47
C ILE A 33 17.58 -3.37 16.80
N ASN A 34 18.75 -3.91 16.46
CA ASN A 34 20.01 -3.20 16.62
C ASN A 34 20.02 -1.94 15.75
N ILE A 35 20.25 -0.79 16.39
CA ILE A 35 20.31 0.51 15.71
C ILE A 35 21.66 0.61 15.00
N SER A 36 21.60 0.80 13.69
CA SER A 36 22.73 1.15 12.85
C SER A 36 22.65 2.64 12.53
N TYR A 37 23.65 3.40 12.96
CA TYR A 37 23.69 4.84 12.68
C TYR A 37 24.04 5.11 11.23
N TYR A 38 23.22 5.93 10.57
CA TYR A 38 23.45 6.34 9.20
C TYR A 38 24.24 7.64 9.16
N LYS A 39 25.39 7.62 8.48
CA LYS A 39 26.15 8.83 8.15
C LYS A 39 25.98 9.11 6.66
N PRO A 40 25.36 10.24 6.27
CA PRO A 40 25.23 10.62 4.87
C PRO A 40 26.61 10.75 4.22
N SER A 41 26.81 10.13 3.07
CA SER A 41 27.97 10.41 2.22
C SER A 41 27.79 11.75 1.51
N GLU A 42 28.84 12.55 1.40
CA GLU A 42 28.80 13.84 0.69
C GLU A 42 28.55 13.70 -0.82
N SER A 43 28.77 12.51 -1.40
CA SER A 43 28.49 12.25 -2.80
C SER A 43 26.99 12.13 -3.06
N ASN A 44 26.39 13.08 -3.78
CA ASN A 44 25.02 13.00 -4.24
C ASN A 44 24.90 12.09 -5.49
N ARG A 45 24.73 10.78 -5.29
CA ARG A 45 24.58 9.81 -6.39
C ARG A 45 23.16 9.80 -7.00
N MET A 46 22.26 10.67 -6.55
CA MET A 46 20.89 10.71 -7.06
C MET A 46 20.83 11.16 -8.53
N ALA A 47 21.80 11.97 -8.97
CA ALA A 47 21.93 12.38 -10.37
C ALA A 47 22.22 11.21 -11.33
N SER A 48 22.71 10.06 -10.83
CA SER A 48 22.92 8.86 -11.65
C SER A 48 21.70 7.95 -11.76
N CYS A 49 20.56 8.31 -11.17
CA CYS A 49 19.34 7.53 -11.32
C CYS A 49 18.82 7.60 -12.76
N VAL A 50 18.75 6.43 -13.41
CA VAL A 50 18.14 6.28 -14.72
C VAL A 50 16.64 6.03 -14.52
N TYR A 51 15.82 6.90 -15.10
CA TYR A 51 14.38 6.74 -15.13
C TYR A 51 13.99 5.97 -16.39
N SER A 52 13.29 4.86 -16.23
CA SER A 52 12.64 4.20 -17.36
C SER A 52 11.43 5.03 -17.79
N ASN A 53 11.25 5.19 -19.10
CA ASN A 53 9.99 5.73 -19.62
C ASN A 53 8.81 4.93 -19.06
N LEU A 54 7.78 5.65 -18.61
CA LEU A 54 6.53 5.01 -18.22
C LEU A 54 6.01 4.21 -19.41
N ARG A 55 5.61 2.95 -19.16
CA ARG A 55 4.93 2.16 -20.18
C ARG A 55 3.68 2.94 -20.60
N LYS A 56 3.61 3.36 -21.87
CA LYS A 56 2.38 3.91 -22.44
C LYS A 56 1.33 2.82 -22.36
N MET A 57 0.43 2.90 -21.38
CA MET A 57 -0.73 2.02 -21.33
C MET A 57 -1.68 2.48 -22.42
N ASN A 58 -2.04 1.59 -23.34
CA ASN A 58 -3.13 1.87 -24.26
C ASN A 58 -4.45 1.74 -23.51
N TYR A 59 -5.48 2.49 -23.89
CA TYR A 59 -6.81 2.40 -23.27
C TYR A 59 -7.34 0.96 -23.17
N LYS A 60 -7.01 0.12 -24.17
CA LYS A 60 -7.34 -1.31 -24.20
C LYS A 60 -6.70 -2.13 -23.07
N ASP A 61 -5.53 -1.74 -22.56
CA ASP A 61 -4.86 -2.42 -21.44
C ASP A 61 -5.52 -2.07 -20.08
N VAL A 62 -6.15 -0.90 -19.99
CA VAL A 62 -6.91 -0.43 -18.82
C VAL A 62 -8.31 -1.08 -18.76
N ASP A 63 -8.83 -1.48 -19.91
CA ASP A 63 -10.20 -1.96 -20.11
C ASP A 63 -10.51 -3.25 -19.33
N CYS A 64 -9.53 -4.16 -19.18
CA CYS A 64 -9.73 -5.40 -18.43
C CYS A 64 -10.10 -5.14 -16.97
N SER A 65 -9.45 -4.19 -16.29
CA SER A 65 -9.75 -3.90 -14.87
C SER A 65 -11.11 -3.24 -14.69
N PHE A 66 -11.52 -2.38 -15.64
CA PHE A 66 -12.84 -1.76 -15.63
C PHE A 66 -13.94 -2.79 -15.94
N THR A 67 -13.73 -3.63 -16.94
CA THR A 67 -14.64 -4.70 -17.35
C THR A 67 -14.85 -5.71 -16.23
N ILE A 68 -13.78 -6.15 -15.56
CA ILE A 68 -13.91 -7.09 -14.42
C ILE A 68 -14.65 -6.42 -13.25
N ASN A 69 -14.39 -5.13 -12.97
CA ASN A 69 -15.14 -4.37 -11.96
C ASN A 69 -16.62 -4.25 -12.31
N LEU A 70 -16.94 -3.96 -13.56
CA LEU A 70 -18.31 -3.86 -14.05
C LEU A 70 -19.01 -5.23 -13.96
N LEU A 71 -18.35 -6.29 -14.41
CA LEU A 71 -18.86 -7.65 -14.36
C LEU A 71 -19.14 -8.09 -12.93
N TRP A 72 -18.24 -7.84 -11.97
CA TRP A 72 -18.47 -8.08 -10.55
C TRP A 72 -19.71 -7.34 -10.02
N LYS A 73 -19.88 -6.06 -10.39
CA LYS A 73 -21.02 -5.25 -9.92
C LYS A 73 -22.35 -5.71 -10.52
N VAL A 74 -22.38 -6.05 -11.81
CA VAL A 74 -23.61 -6.50 -12.49
C VAL A 74 -23.98 -7.91 -12.05
N SER A 75 -22.99 -8.78 -11.86
CA SER A 75 -23.21 -10.16 -11.42
C SER A 75 -23.76 -10.27 -10.01
N TRP A 76 -23.62 -9.25 -9.15
CA TRP A 76 -24.30 -9.16 -7.86
C TRP A 76 -25.84 -9.26 -7.99
N SER A 77 -26.41 -8.69 -9.05
CA SER A 77 -27.86 -8.76 -9.31
C SER A 77 -28.29 -10.10 -9.93
N LEU A 78 -27.34 -10.92 -10.39
CA LEU A 78 -27.60 -12.18 -11.10
C LEU A 78 -27.30 -13.41 -10.23
N CYS A 79 -26.41 -13.29 -9.25
CA CYS A 79 -25.97 -14.39 -8.39
C CYS A 79 -25.90 -13.93 -6.93
N SER A 80 -26.62 -14.62 -6.04
CA SER A 80 -26.53 -14.44 -4.59
C SER A 80 -26.36 -15.80 -3.90
N PRO A 81 -25.36 -15.97 -3.00
CA PRO A 81 -24.41 -14.96 -2.51
C PRO A 81 -23.22 -14.73 -3.45
N MET A 82 -22.81 -13.47 -3.61
CA MET A 82 -21.63 -13.08 -4.39
C MET A 82 -20.49 -12.68 -3.45
N PRO A 83 -19.25 -13.18 -3.63
CA PRO A 83 -18.12 -12.71 -2.84
C PRO A 83 -17.81 -11.23 -3.10
N GLY A 84 -17.20 -10.59 -2.10
CA GLY A 84 -16.63 -9.26 -2.28
C GLY A 84 -15.53 -9.24 -3.35
N TRP A 85 -15.10 -8.05 -3.77
CA TRP A 85 -14.14 -7.85 -4.86
C TRP A 85 -12.93 -8.79 -4.86
N SER A 86 -12.30 -8.99 -3.70
CA SER A 86 -11.14 -9.88 -3.56
C SER A 86 -11.47 -11.35 -3.81
N GLY A 87 -12.63 -11.81 -3.36
CA GLY A 87 -13.08 -13.18 -3.59
C GLY A 87 -13.52 -13.38 -5.04
N TYR A 88 -14.16 -12.38 -5.64
CA TYR A 88 -14.47 -12.39 -7.07
C TYR A 88 -13.20 -12.45 -7.93
N MET A 89 -12.18 -11.65 -7.59
CA MET A 89 -10.86 -11.71 -8.23
C MET A 89 -10.23 -13.10 -8.12
N GLN A 90 -10.33 -13.74 -6.94
CA GLN A 90 -9.85 -15.11 -6.76
C GLN A 90 -10.61 -16.12 -7.62
N MET A 91 -11.91 -15.92 -7.88
CA MET A 91 -12.70 -16.81 -8.74
C MET A 91 -12.32 -16.71 -10.22
N VAL A 92 -12.01 -15.51 -10.71
CA VAL A 92 -11.71 -15.27 -12.13
C VAL A 92 -10.22 -15.39 -12.46
N GLN A 93 -9.35 -15.39 -11.45
CA GLN A 93 -7.92 -15.51 -11.63
C GLN A 93 -7.53 -16.95 -11.98
N GLU A 94 -6.89 -17.13 -13.13
CA GLU A 94 -6.23 -18.38 -13.49
C GLU A 94 -4.80 -18.41 -12.91
N GLY A 95 -4.39 -19.56 -12.38
CA GLY A 95 -3.04 -19.80 -11.88
C GLY A 95 -2.98 -20.46 -10.51
N THR A 96 -1.75 -20.72 -10.04
CA THR A 96 -1.50 -21.38 -8.76
C THR A 96 -1.73 -20.39 -7.62
N TYR A 97 -2.76 -20.63 -6.79
CA TYR A 97 -2.98 -19.85 -5.58
C TYR A 97 -1.93 -20.23 -4.52
N PRO A 98 -1.01 -19.32 -4.13
CA PRO A 98 0.07 -19.64 -3.20
C PRO A 98 -0.42 -19.74 -1.74
N GLY A 99 -1.72 -19.61 -1.48
CA GLY A 99 -2.30 -19.63 -0.13
C GLY A 99 -2.62 -18.25 0.42
N LYS A 100 -3.33 -18.23 1.56
CA LYS A 100 -3.73 -16.99 2.25
C LYS A 100 -2.51 -16.36 2.91
N SER A 101 -2.32 -15.06 2.75
CA SER A 101 -1.24 -14.34 3.44
C SER A 101 -1.51 -14.20 4.93
N SER A 102 -0.45 -14.24 5.74
CA SER A 102 -0.48 -13.87 7.16
C SER A 102 0.18 -12.50 7.34
N PHE A 103 -0.40 -11.68 8.20
CA PHE A 103 0.19 -10.40 8.59
C PHE A 103 0.84 -10.53 9.97
N VAL A 104 2.09 -10.11 10.06
CA VAL A 104 2.88 -10.19 11.30
C VAL A 104 3.49 -8.83 11.58
N PHE A 105 3.34 -8.38 12.82
CA PHE A 105 4.05 -7.20 13.31
C PHE A 105 5.49 -7.60 13.63
N LEU A 106 6.43 -6.90 13.00
CA LEU A 106 7.85 -7.06 13.27
C LEU A 106 8.25 -6.13 14.44
N PRO A 107 9.38 -6.43 15.11
CA PRO A 107 9.90 -5.60 16.19
C PRO A 107 9.94 -4.11 15.83
N MET A 108 9.61 -3.25 16.80
CA MET A 108 9.62 -1.81 16.59
C MET A 108 10.98 -1.21 16.92
N ILE A 109 11.41 -0.22 16.13
CA ILE A 109 12.59 0.58 16.47
C ILE A 109 12.15 1.80 17.27
N ASP A 110 12.73 2.01 18.44
CA ASP A 110 12.46 3.18 19.28
C ASP A 110 13.28 4.40 18.81
N LEU A 111 12.97 4.87 17.61
CA LEU A 111 13.48 6.10 17.02
C LEU A 111 12.36 6.79 16.25
N ASN A 112 12.53 8.10 16.05
CA ASN A 112 11.65 8.88 15.19
C ASN A 112 11.64 8.28 13.77
N PRO A 113 10.47 7.93 13.19
CA PRO A 113 10.40 7.35 11.85
C PRO A 113 11.01 8.22 10.75
N SER A 114 11.07 9.54 10.96
CA SER A 114 11.68 10.49 10.02
C SER A 114 13.20 10.56 10.11
N ASP A 115 13.82 9.97 11.14
CA ASP A 115 15.27 9.91 11.28
C ASP A 115 15.87 8.95 10.23
N LEU A 116 16.94 9.38 9.58
CA LEU A 116 17.66 8.57 8.59
C LEU A 116 18.26 7.31 9.22
N SER A 117 18.73 7.38 10.47
CA SER A 117 19.26 6.20 11.17
C SER A 117 18.17 5.19 11.47
N CYS A 118 16.94 5.64 11.76
CA CYS A 118 15.78 4.77 11.93
C CYS A 118 15.45 4.02 10.63
N ILE A 119 15.39 4.76 9.50
CA ILE A 119 15.10 4.18 8.18
C ILE A 119 16.21 3.19 7.80
N TYR A 120 17.48 3.56 7.96
CA TYR A 120 18.62 2.71 7.67
C TYR A 120 18.61 1.41 8.48
N SER A 121 18.44 1.52 9.81
CA SER A 121 18.34 0.36 10.70
C SER A 121 17.23 -0.59 10.28
N THR A 122 16.10 -0.04 9.84
CA THR A 122 14.96 -0.83 9.36
C THR A 122 15.29 -1.57 8.07
N LEU A 123 15.85 -0.88 7.08
CA LEU A 123 16.24 -1.50 5.80
C LEU A 123 17.27 -2.61 6.05
N THR A 124 18.25 -2.37 6.91
CA THR A 124 19.25 -3.37 7.30
C THR A 124 18.62 -4.59 7.97
N PHE A 125 17.70 -4.37 8.91
CA PHE A 125 16.97 -5.47 9.56
C PHE A 125 16.18 -6.30 8.54
N ILE A 126 15.40 -5.65 7.68
CA ILE A 126 14.59 -6.32 6.66
C ILE A 126 15.48 -7.12 5.69
N CYS A 127 16.60 -6.56 5.23
CA CYS A 127 17.53 -7.28 4.38
C CYS A 127 18.13 -8.51 5.06
N LYS A 128 18.50 -8.41 6.34
CA LYS A 128 19.03 -9.55 7.10
C LYS A 128 18.00 -10.68 7.21
N GLU A 129 16.74 -10.34 7.47
CA GLU A 129 15.67 -11.33 7.50
C GLU A 129 15.39 -11.91 6.11
N ALA A 130 15.33 -11.09 5.07
CA ALA A 130 15.08 -11.53 3.71
C ALA A 130 16.20 -12.42 3.14
N HIS A 131 17.45 -12.16 3.55
CA HIS A 131 18.60 -13.01 3.21
C HIS A 131 18.43 -14.44 3.71
N ARG A 132 17.79 -14.66 4.88
CA ARG A 132 17.49 -16.02 5.39
C ARG A 132 16.58 -16.80 4.46
N TYR A 133 15.75 -16.11 3.67
CA TYR A 133 14.84 -16.69 2.70
C TYR A 133 15.38 -16.64 1.26
N GLN A 134 16.58 -16.11 1.03
CA GLN A 134 17.19 -15.93 -0.30
C GLN A 134 16.27 -15.18 -1.30
N LYS A 135 15.51 -14.19 -0.80
CA LYS A 135 14.62 -13.36 -1.63
C LYS A 135 14.92 -11.87 -1.42
N PRO A 136 14.85 -11.04 -2.49
CA PRO A 136 14.94 -9.60 -2.33
C PRO A 136 13.68 -9.08 -1.61
N PRO A 137 13.83 -8.29 -0.53
CA PRO A 137 12.67 -7.73 0.15
C PRO A 137 12.03 -6.62 -0.67
N VAL A 138 10.71 -6.59 -0.68
CA VAL A 138 9.92 -5.47 -1.21
C VAL A 138 9.42 -4.64 -0.04
N VAL A 139 9.81 -3.36 0.02
CA VAL A 139 9.45 -2.47 1.13
C VAL A 139 8.63 -1.30 0.60
N THR A 140 7.44 -1.13 1.16
CA THR A 140 6.55 -0.01 0.84
C THR A 140 6.65 1.08 1.89
N PHE A 141 6.85 2.33 1.46
CA PHE A 141 6.89 3.51 2.34
C PHE A 141 5.96 4.61 1.85
N ASP A 142 5.45 5.41 2.78
CA ASP A 142 4.81 6.69 2.46
C ASP A 142 5.79 7.65 1.79
N GLN A 143 5.28 8.63 1.03
CA GLN A 143 6.09 9.49 0.16
C GLN A 143 7.34 10.11 0.81
N PRO A 144 7.28 10.73 2.02
CA PRO A 144 8.47 11.31 2.63
C PRO A 144 9.52 10.27 3.02
N LEU A 145 9.08 9.10 3.48
CA LEU A 145 9.95 8.02 3.92
C LEU A 145 10.55 7.27 2.72
N TYR A 146 9.76 7.08 1.67
CA TYR A 146 10.21 6.49 0.41
C TYR A 146 11.38 7.28 -0.16
N TRP A 147 11.26 8.61 -0.19
CA TRP A 147 12.34 9.48 -0.69
C TRP A 147 13.64 9.30 0.11
N LYS A 148 13.55 9.33 1.44
CA LYS A 148 14.71 9.13 2.33
C LYS A 148 15.32 7.74 2.16
N ALA A 149 14.51 6.70 2.12
CA ALA A 149 14.95 5.32 1.90
C ALA A 149 15.64 5.17 0.53
N LEU A 150 15.10 5.80 -0.50
CA LEU A 150 15.69 5.80 -1.84
C LEU A 150 17.07 6.46 -1.85
N CYS A 151 17.21 7.64 -1.23
CA CYS A 151 18.51 8.32 -1.09
C CYS A 151 19.53 7.45 -0.35
N ILE A 152 19.12 6.76 0.72
CA ILE A 152 19.98 5.84 1.47
C ILE A 152 20.47 4.71 0.56
N VAL A 153 19.56 4.01 -0.14
CA VAL A 153 19.90 2.87 -1.00
C VAL A 153 20.79 3.30 -2.16
N ILE A 154 20.55 4.47 -2.77
CA ILE A 154 21.36 4.99 -3.88
C ILE A 154 22.80 5.27 -3.44
N ASN A 155 22.97 5.92 -2.28
CA ASN A 155 24.28 6.33 -1.78
C ASN A 155 25.09 5.18 -1.17
N GLU A 156 24.46 4.05 -0.89
CA GLU A 156 25.14 2.86 -0.36
C GLU A 156 26.11 2.23 -1.38
N LYS A 157 27.13 1.51 -0.88
CA LYS A 157 28.10 0.76 -1.69
C LYS A 157 27.42 -0.26 -2.60
N THR A 158 27.99 -0.50 -3.79
CA THR A 158 27.43 -1.42 -4.80
C THR A 158 27.32 -2.86 -4.28
N GLU A 159 28.25 -3.29 -3.44
CA GLU A 159 28.29 -4.64 -2.86
C GLU A 159 27.36 -4.79 -1.64
N SER A 160 26.68 -3.73 -1.21
CA SER A 160 25.79 -3.80 -0.06
C SER A 160 24.53 -4.59 -0.37
N TYR A 161 24.10 -5.40 0.59
CA TYR A 161 22.82 -6.11 0.57
C TYR A 161 21.62 -5.15 0.40
N LEU A 162 21.76 -3.87 0.78
CA LEU A 162 20.72 -2.86 0.61
C LEU A 162 20.40 -2.58 -0.87
N LYS A 163 21.32 -2.87 -1.79
CA LYS A 163 21.09 -2.72 -3.24
C LYS A 163 20.09 -3.73 -3.80
N GLN A 164 19.81 -4.81 -3.07
CA GLN A 164 18.83 -5.83 -3.47
C GLN A 164 17.40 -5.46 -3.07
N ILE A 165 17.20 -4.40 -2.27
CA ILE A 165 15.87 -3.97 -1.84
C ILE A 165 15.09 -3.40 -3.03
N VAL A 166 13.84 -3.83 -3.16
CA VAL A 166 12.87 -3.19 -4.04
C VAL A 166 12.03 -2.22 -3.21
N LEU A 167 12.34 -0.93 -3.30
CA LEU A 167 11.55 0.13 -2.67
C LEU A 167 10.31 0.43 -3.52
N ARG A 168 9.16 0.56 -2.87
CA ARG A 168 7.90 0.96 -3.51
C ARG A 168 7.27 2.13 -2.77
N LEU A 169 6.76 3.09 -3.53
CA LEU A 169 5.94 4.17 -2.98
C LEU A 169 4.57 3.59 -2.58
N GLY A 170 4.15 3.87 -1.35
CA GLY A 170 2.82 3.53 -0.84
C GLY A 170 1.75 4.23 -1.67
N GLY A 171 0.87 3.43 -2.30
CA GLY A 171 -0.15 3.96 -3.22
C GLY A 171 -1.34 4.63 -2.54
N PHE A 172 -1.53 4.42 -1.23
CA PHE A 172 -2.75 4.86 -0.54
C PHE A 172 -2.88 6.39 -0.46
N HIS A 173 -1.81 7.10 -0.12
CA HIS A 173 -1.82 8.57 -0.12
C HIS A 173 -1.96 9.15 -1.53
N THR A 174 -1.39 8.47 -2.53
CA THR A 174 -1.57 8.82 -3.95
C THR A 174 -3.03 8.68 -4.35
N GLU A 175 -3.70 7.58 -3.95
CA GLU A 175 -5.12 7.34 -4.19
C GLU A 175 -5.99 8.39 -3.48
N MET A 176 -5.73 8.68 -2.21
CA MET A 176 -6.41 9.75 -1.46
C MET A 176 -6.28 11.10 -2.16
N SER A 177 -5.06 11.47 -2.56
CA SER A 177 -4.79 12.73 -3.26
C SER A 177 -5.47 12.80 -4.62
N PHE A 178 -5.46 11.71 -5.37
CA PHE A 178 -6.11 11.60 -6.68
C PHE A 178 -7.64 11.78 -6.55
N LEU A 179 -8.28 11.10 -5.60
CA LEU A 179 -9.71 11.24 -5.33
C LEU A 179 -10.08 12.67 -4.90
N GLY A 180 -9.23 13.28 -4.06
CA GLY A 180 -9.38 14.69 -3.68
C GLY A 180 -9.27 15.62 -4.90
N SER A 181 -8.37 15.33 -5.82
CA SER A 181 -8.15 16.14 -7.03
C SER A 181 -9.34 16.09 -8.00
N ILE A 182 -9.97 14.93 -8.18
CA ILE A 182 -11.21 14.79 -8.97
C ILE A 182 -12.29 15.72 -8.42
N SER A 183 -12.50 15.68 -7.11
CA SER A 183 -13.52 16.49 -6.44
C SER A 183 -13.26 17.98 -6.60
N ARG A 184 -11.99 18.39 -6.53
CA ARG A 184 -11.58 19.78 -6.72
C ARG A 184 -11.75 20.24 -8.16
N LEU A 185 -11.45 19.36 -9.13
CA LEU A 185 -11.67 19.63 -10.55
C LEU A 185 -13.16 19.75 -10.89
N MET A 186 -14.00 18.94 -10.25
CA MET A 186 -15.45 18.89 -10.45
C MET A 186 -16.22 19.78 -9.48
N ALA A 187 -15.57 20.73 -8.82
CA ALA A 187 -16.26 21.62 -7.89
C ALA A 187 -17.32 22.45 -8.65
N GLY A 188 -18.54 22.49 -8.13
CA GLY A 188 -19.68 23.17 -8.76
C GLY A 188 -20.35 22.39 -9.90
N SER A 189 -19.94 21.15 -10.18
CA SER A 189 -20.56 20.34 -11.25
C SER A 189 -21.84 19.60 -10.83
N GLY A 190 -22.32 19.78 -9.60
CA GLY A 190 -23.39 18.95 -9.03
C GLY A 190 -22.91 17.62 -8.43
N LEU A 191 -21.59 17.31 -8.47
CA LEU A 191 -21.06 16.02 -7.99
C LEU A 191 -21.32 15.80 -6.51
N HIS A 192 -21.23 16.86 -5.70
CA HIS A 192 -21.46 16.79 -4.26
C HIS A 192 -22.92 16.44 -3.96
N GLU A 193 -23.83 17.15 -4.58
CA GLU A 193 -25.28 17.03 -4.45
C GLU A 193 -25.77 15.64 -4.90
N VAL A 194 -25.24 15.14 -6.02
CA VAL A 194 -25.56 13.79 -6.50
C VAL A 194 -25.09 12.74 -5.49
N LEU A 195 -23.90 12.88 -4.91
CA LEU A 195 -23.41 11.92 -3.92
C LEU A 195 -24.20 11.98 -2.61
N GLU A 196 -24.73 13.14 -2.24
CA GLU A 196 -25.59 13.31 -1.06
C GLU A 196 -26.95 12.61 -1.18
N THR A 197 -27.38 12.24 -2.39
CA THR A 197 -28.59 11.43 -2.58
C THR A 197 -28.45 9.99 -2.05
N VAL A 198 -27.21 9.48 -1.94
CA VAL A 198 -26.90 8.10 -1.53
C VAL A 198 -26.15 8.04 -0.21
N TYR A 199 -25.34 9.05 0.09
CA TYR A 199 -24.51 9.10 1.29
C TYR A 199 -24.86 10.31 2.15
N ALA A 200 -24.72 10.17 3.47
CA ALA A 200 -24.86 11.30 4.37
C ALA A 200 -23.85 12.41 4.07
N SER A 201 -24.26 13.68 4.18
CA SER A 201 -23.47 14.88 3.85
C SER A 201 -22.05 14.87 4.44
N ASN A 202 -21.92 14.55 5.73
CA ASN A 202 -20.59 14.43 6.39
C ASN A 202 -19.71 13.35 5.73
N GLY A 203 -20.33 12.25 5.29
CA GLY A 203 -19.67 11.19 4.55
C GLY A 203 -19.17 11.66 3.19
N VAL A 204 -19.99 12.44 2.47
CA VAL A 204 -19.64 13.03 1.16
C VAL A 204 -18.47 14.00 1.29
N ASN A 205 -18.45 14.86 2.30
CA ASN A 205 -17.32 15.77 2.54
C ASN A 205 -16.00 15.03 2.70
N HIS A 206 -15.99 13.91 3.44
CA HIS A 206 -14.81 13.06 3.57
C HIS A 206 -14.47 12.28 2.29
N MET A 207 -15.46 11.92 1.47
CA MET A 207 -15.24 11.31 0.17
C MET A 207 -14.56 12.29 -0.78
N LEU A 208 -15.10 13.52 -0.87
CA LEU A 208 -14.58 14.55 -1.75
C LEU A 208 -13.22 15.08 -1.33
N SER A 209 -12.89 15.03 -0.04
CA SER A 209 -11.53 15.32 0.42
C SER A 209 -10.55 14.16 0.20
N GLY A 210 -10.99 13.05 -0.40
CA GLY A 210 -10.19 11.82 -0.58
C GLY A 210 -9.93 11.02 0.69
N LYS A 211 -10.48 11.42 1.85
CA LYS A 211 -10.22 10.78 3.16
C LYS A 211 -11.06 9.52 3.38
N ALA A 212 -12.19 9.38 2.69
CA ALA A 212 -13.04 8.20 2.70
C ALA A 212 -12.89 7.38 1.41
N VAL A 213 -11.68 6.89 1.15
CA VAL A 213 -11.26 6.22 -0.12
C VAL A 213 -12.28 5.21 -0.64
N SER A 214 -12.62 4.19 0.15
CA SER A 214 -13.54 3.12 -0.29
C SER A 214 -14.91 3.66 -0.72
N ARG A 215 -15.46 4.63 0.05
CA ARG A 215 -16.73 5.27 -0.29
C ARG A 215 -16.59 6.17 -1.51
N ALA A 216 -15.51 6.94 -1.61
CA ALA A 216 -15.25 7.84 -2.74
C ALA A 216 -15.12 7.08 -4.06
N VAL A 217 -14.32 6.00 -4.08
CA VAL A 217 -14.18 5.12 -5.25
C VAL A 217 -15.54 4.54 -5.66
N ARG A 218 -16.32 4.04 -4.70
CA ARG A 218 -17.68 3.54 -4.99
C ARG A 218 -18.58 4.64 -5.53
N GLY A 219 -18.61 5.81 -4.89
CA GLY A 219 -19.39 6.99 -5.26
C GLY A 219 -19.11 7.43 -6.68
N PHE A 220 -17.84 7.74 -7.00
CA PHE A 220 -17.45 8.20 -8.33
C PHE A 220 -17.73 7.15 -9.41
N MET A 221 -17.55 5.88 -9.10
CA MET A 221 -17.93 4.83 -10.05
C MET A 221 -19.43 4.75 -10.29
N MET A 222 -20.29 4.94 -9.27
CA MET A 222 -21.75 4.99 -9.47
C MET A 222 -22.14 6.16 -10.38
N VAL A 223 -21.58 7.35 -10.12
CA VAL A 223 -21.81 8.54 -10.93
C VAL A 223 -21.35 8.31 -12.38
N LYS A 224 -20.14 7.78 -12.57
CA LYS A 224 -19.61 7.43 -13.91
C LYS A 224 -20.52 6.45 -14.65
N THR A 225 -20.95 5.38 -13.99
CA THR A 225 -21.83 4.37 -14.62
C THR A 225 -23.19 4.98 -14.99
N HIS A 226 -23.76 5.83 -14.13
CA HIS A 226 -25.02 6.51 -14.46
C HIS A 226 -24.88 7.37 -15.73
N PHE A 227 -23.86 8.21 -15.83
CA PHE A 227 -23.63 9.03 -17.02
C PHE A 227 -23.38 8.21 -18.29
N ILE A 228 -22.64 7.11 -18.22
CA ILE A 228 -22.32 6.32 -19.43
C ILE A 228 -23.54 5.58 -19.99
N TYR A 229 -24.46 5.12 -19.14
CA TYR A 229 -25.56 4.25 -19.57
C TYR A 229 -26.93 4.95 -19.65
N PHE A 230 -27.07 6.17 -19.13
CA PHE A 230 -28.34 6.90 -19.10
C PHE A 230 -28.27 8.31 -19.73
N SER A 231 -27.19 8.62 -20.47
CA SER A 231 -27.10 9.80 -21.35
C SER A 231 -27.18 9.38 -22.81
#